data_AF-Q08W37-F1
#
_entry.id   AF-Q08W37-F1
#
_cell.length_a   1.000
_cell.length_b   1.000
_cell.length_c   1.000
_cell.angle_alpha   90.00
_cell.angle_beta   90.00
_cell.angle_gamma   90.00
#
_symmetry.space_group_name_H-M   'P 1'
#
loop_
_entity.id
_entity.type
_entity.pdbx_description
1 polymer ?
#
loop_
_entity_poly.entity_id
_entity_poly.type
_entity_poly.pdbx_seq_one_letter_code
_entity_poly.pdbx_strand_id
1 'polypeptide(L)'
;MHTSHTTGNLANVGEFLARGNWSLALAAAQLVLSFLLGAIVATVLLNVARHRRRGRHTSALLVEAVTLAGVGLWSSVYPEEREPTLLWGLSFAMGLQNALVTRLSGAVVRTTHVTGIVTDIGIQLVKMMEWVREGARGHGLGGLAWRLRRLHQEEQFARTRLHVGLATAFLLGCTLGPLCFIHFGAVAMTLPCVLLILLVVLDLSPAGAAVPLAPGT
;
A
#
# COMPACT_ATOMS: atom_id res chain seq x y z
N MET A 1 -6.18 10.87 13.57
CA MET A 1 -6.19 10.81 12.08
C MET A 1 -4.97 10.01 11.65
N HIS A 2 -5.03 9.23 10.56
CA HIS A 2 -3.90 8.39 10.13
C HIS A 2 -3.67 8.52 8.62
N THR A 3 -2.42 8.57 8.17
CA THR A 3 -2.05 8.83 6.76
C THR A 3 -2.44 7.72 5.79
N SER A 4 -2.56 6.48 6.27
CA SER A 4 -2.99 5.32 5.48
C SER A 4 -4.50 5.08 5.53
N HIS A 5 -5.25 5.78 6.38
CA HIS A 5 -6.67 5.51 6.63
C HIS A 5 -7.57 6.61 6.02
N THR A 6 -7.55 6.72 4.69
CA THR A 6 -8.26 7.78 3.96
C THR A 6 -9.77 7.74 4.17
N THR A 7 -10.39 6.55 4.23
CA THR A 7 -11.83 6.40 4.49
C THR A 7 -12.24 6.98 5.84
N GLY A 8 -11.47 6.72 6.91
CA GLY A 8 -11.77 7.32 8.21
C GLY A 8 -11.40 8.79 8.30
N ASN A 9 -10.36 9.26 7.59
CA ASN A 9 -10.11 10.70 7.52
C ASN A 9 -11.28 11.42 6.82
N LEU A 10 -11.87 10.83 5.78
CA LEU A 10 -13.05 11.38 5.13
C LEU A 10 -14.28 11.34 6.05
N ALA A 11 -14.48 10.26 6.81
CA ALA A 11 -15.55 10.20 7.82
C ALA A 11 -15.37 11.27 8.91
N ASN A 12 -14.12 11.47 9.37
CA ASN A 12 -13.78 12.51 10.34
C ASN A 12 -14.11 13.92 9.80
N VAL A 13 -13.91 14.20 8.50
CA VAL A 13 -14.35 15.47 7.90
C VAL A 13 -15.85 15.67 8.14
N GLY A 14 -16.68 14.68 7.80
CA GLY A 14 -18.14 14.76 8.00
C GLY A 14 -18.53 14.94 9.47
N GLU A 15 -17.89 14.20 10.39
CA GLU A 15 -18.14 14.29 11.82
C GLU A 15 -17.78 15.67 12.38
N PHE A 16 -16.63 16.22 12.01
CA PHE A 16 -16.19 17.54 12.47
C PHE A 16 -17.06 18.67 11.91
N LEU A 17 -17.48 18.57 10.64
CA LEU A 17 -18.44 19.50 10.06
C LEU A 17 -19.79 19.46 10.81
N ALA A 18 -20.31 18.27 11.10
CA ALA A 18 -21.58 18.11 11.82
C ALA A 18 -21.52 18.70 13.24
N ARG A 19 -20.35 18.67 13.89
CA ARG A 19 -20.12 19.27 15.22
C ARG A 19 -19.76 20.76 15.17
N GLY A 20 -19.68 21.37 13.99
CA GLY A 20 -19.25 22.77 13.83
C GLY A 20 -17.76 23.03 14.07
N ASN A 21 -16.94 21.97 14.12
CA ASN A 21 -15.50 22.08 14.34
C ASN A 21 -14.75 22.19 13.00
N TRP A 22 -14.74 23.40 12.44
CA TRP A 22 -14.17 23.68 11.12
C TRP A 22 -12.66 23.46 11.03
N SER A 23 -11.91 23.70 12.12
CA SER A 23 -10.45 23.53 12.12
C SER A 23 -10.05 22.06 11.98
N LEU A 24 -10.68 21.16 12.74
CA LEU A 24 -10.41 19.72 12.63
C LEU A 24 -10.96 19.14 11.32
N ALA A 25 -12.09 19.64 10.82
CA ALA A 25 -12.60 19.28 9.50
C ALA A 25 -11.60 19.62 8.39
N LEU A 26 -11.02 20.83 8.43
CA LEU A 26 -10.01 21.27 7.47
C LEU A 26 -8.74 20.42 7.57
N ALA A 27 -8.28 20.11 8.78
CA ALA A 27 -7.10 19.26 8.99
C ALA A 27 -7.30 17.84 8.41
N ALA A 28 -8.46 17.21 8.62
CA ALA A 28 -8.78 15.92 8.01
C ALA A 28 -8.89 16.01 6.48
N ALA A 29 -9.50 17.08 5.96
CA ALA A 29 -9.64 17.31 4.52
C ALA A 29 -8.27 17.49 3.85
N GLN A 30 -7.35 18.22 4.47
CA GLN A 30 -5.98 18.39 3.99
C GLN A 30 -5.24 17.05 3.84
N LEU A 31 -5.46 16.10 4.75
CA LEU A 31 -4.87 14.76 4.62
C LEU A 31 -5.43 14.00 3.41
N VAL A 32 -6.74 14.06 3.20
CA VAL A 32 -7.40 13.43 2.03
C VAL A 32 -6.92 14.07 0.72
N LEU A 33 -6.83 15.40 0.69
CA LEU A 33 -6.33 16.13 -0.48
C LEU A 33 -4.86 15.84 -0.75
N SER A 34 -4.02 15.77 0.29
CA SER A 34 -2.61 15.41 0.16
C SER A 34 -2.42 14.01 -0.45
N PHE A 35 -3.20 13.04 0.04
CA PHE A 35 -3.24 11.69 -0.53
C PHE A 35 -3.68 11.68 -2.00
N LEU A 36 -4.74 12.43 -2.32
CA LEU A 36 -5.24 12.56 -3.69
C LEU A 36 -4.18 13.16 -4.61
N LEU A 37 -3.50 14.22 -4.18
CA LEU A 37 -2.41 14.84 -4.93
C LEU A 37 -1.26 13.88 -5.17
N GLY A 38 -0.86 13.09 -4.16
CA GLY A 38 0.15 12.03 -4.33
C GLY A 38 -0.24 11.03 -5.40
N ALA A 39 -1.50 10.56 -5.37
CA ALA A 39 -2.02 9.62 -6.37
C ALA A 39 -2.07 10.22 -7.78
N ILE A 40 -2.45 11.50 -7.91
CA ILE A 40 -2.44 12.23 -9.18
C ILE A 40 -1.02 12.32 -9.73
N VAL A 41 -0.05 12.76 -8.91
CA VAL A 41 1.36 12.91 -9.29
C VAL A 41 1.93 11.57 -9.77
N ALA A 42 1.75 10.50 -9.01
CA ALA A 42 2.16 9.15 -9.40
C ALA A 42 1.56 8.75 -10.75
N THR A 43 0.26 8.95 -10.92
CA THR A 43 -0.45 8.56 -12.15
C THR A 43 0.06 9.31 -13.37
N VAL A 44 0.29 10.63 -13.25
CA VAL A 44 0.87 11.46 -14.31
C VAL A 44 2.28 10.98 -14.67
N LEU A 45 3.15 10.79 -13.67
CA LEU A 45 4.53 10.33 -13.89
C LEU A 45 4.58 8.97 -14.59
N LEU A 46 3.74 8.03 -14.16
CA LEU A 46 3.64 6.69 -14.75
C LEU A 46 3.04 6.72 -16.16
N ASN A 47 2.14 7.66 -16.45
CA ASN A 47 1.58 7.85 -17.80
C ASN A 47 2.61 8.41 -18.77
N VAL A 48 3.39 9.40 -18.36
CA VAL A 48 4.49 9.96 -19.16
C VAL A 48 5.55 8.88 -19.45
N ALA A 49 5.84 8.01 -18.48
CA ALA A 49 6.81 6.94 -18.63
C ALA A 49 6.25 5.66 -19.28
N ARG A 50 4.97 5.61 -19.69
CA ARG A 50 4.28 4.36 -20.07
C ARG A 50 4.95 3.60 -21.23
N HIS A 51 5.57 4.33 -22.15
CA HIS A 51 6.19 3.77 -23.36
C HIS A 51 7.68 3.46 -23.17
N ARG A 52 8.24 3.71 -21.98
CA ARG A 52 9.64 3.39 -21.69
C ARG A 52 9.79 1.89 -21.47
N ARG A 53 10.78 1.30 -22.14
CA ARG A 53 11.16 -0.12 -21.94
C ARG A 53 11.89 -0.39 -20.62
N ARG A 54 12.43 0.64 -19.99
CA ARG A 54 13.13 0.60 -18.69
C ARG A 54 12.82 1.87 -17.92
N GLY A 55 12.91 1.82 -16.60
CA GLY A 55 12.72 3.00 -15.77
C GLY A 55 11.29 3.55 -15.79
N ARG A 56 10.28 2.67 -15.93
CA ARG A 56 8.87 3.09 -16.04
C ARG A 56 8.32 3.62 -14.72
N HIS A 57 8.87 3.18 -13.60
CA HIS A 57 8.44 3.53 -12.25
C HIS A 57 9.43 4.48 -11.56
N THR A 58 10.63 4.62 -12.11
CA THR A 58 11.74 5.40 -11.58
C THR A 58 11.33 6.82 -11.18
N SER A 59 10.57 7.54 -12.01
CA SER A 59 10.16 8.91 -11.69
C SER A 59 9.23 8.97 -10.47
N ALA A 60 8.27 8.06 -10.36
CA ALA A 60 7.40 7.97 -9.20
C ALA A 60 8.20 7.58 -7.94
N LEU A 61 9.05 6.55 -8.03
CA LEU A 61 9.90 6.11 -6.92
C LEU A 61 10.85 7.21 -6.41
N LEU A 62 11.44 8.00 -7.31
CA LEU A 62 12.31 9.12 -6.94
C LEU A 62 11.52 10.23 -6.25
N VAL A 63 10.31 10.56 -6.73
CA VAL A 63 9.45 11.54 -6.06
C VAL A 63 9.08 11.06 -4.66
N GLU A 64 8.76 9.78 -4.48
CA GLU A 64 8.51 9.19 -3.16
C GLU A 64 9.72 9.35 -2.24
N ALA A 65 10.91 8.99 -2.73
CA ALA A 65 12.14 9.06 -1.95
C ALA A 65 12.48 10.49 -1.54
N VAL A 66 12.33 11.46 -2.46
CA VAL A 66 12.55 12.88 -2.17
C VAL A 66 11.53 13.39 -1.17
N THR A 67 10.26 13.01 -1.28
CA THR A 67 9.23 13.37 -0.30
C THR A 67 9.59 12.82 1.09
N LEU A 68 9.93 11.54 1.22
CA LEU A 68 10.28 10.94 2.51
C LEU A 68 11.57 11.52 3.10
N ALA A 69 12.58 11.78 2.26
CA ALA A 69 13.81 12.44 2.69
C ALA A 69 13.53 13.88 3.18
N GLY A 70 12.69 14.63 2.47
CA GLY A 70 12.26 15.96 2.87
C GLY A 70 11.49 15.96 4.19
N VAL A 71 10.58 15.00 4.38
CA VAL A 71 9.85 14.77 5.64
C VAL A 71 10.83 14.48 6.79
N GLY A 72 11.80 13.59 6.58
CA GLY A 72 12.83 13.27 7.57
C GLY A 72 13.69 14.48 7.93
N LEU A 73 14.16 15.22 6.92
CA LEU A 73 14.97 16.44 7.12
C LEU A 73 14.16 17.50 7.88
N TRP A 74 12.92 17.78 7.46
CA TRP A 74 12.05 18.73 8.14
C TRP A 74 11.84 18.37 9.61
N SER A 75 11.59 17.08 9.90
CA SER A 75 11.43 16.56 11.27
C SER A 75 12.68 16.73 12.15
N SER A 76 13.86 16.73 11.53
CA SER A 76 15.14 16.95 12.21
C SER A 76 15.41 18.43 12.53
N VAL A 77 15.03 19.34 11.62
CA VAL A 77 15.25 20.79 11.76
C VAL A 77 14.20 21.44 12.66
N TYR A 78 12.94 21.02 12.55
CA TYR A 78 11.80 21.59 13.28
C TYR A 78 11.15 20.55 14.20
N PRO A 79 11.76 20.21 15.34
CA PRO A 79 11.26 19.17 16.23
C PRO A 79 9.92 19.48 16.88
N GLU A 80 9.55 20.75 17.04
CA GLU A 80 8.30 21.17 17.68
C GLU A 80 7.11 21.22 16.70
N GLU A 81 7.35 21.35 15.40
CA GLU A 81 6.30 21.37 14.36
C GLU A 81 6.10 20.00 13.68
N ARG A 82 6.53 18.93 14.34
CA ARG A 82 6.55 17.58 13.76
C ARG A 82 5.16 17.11 13.33
N GLU A 83 4.13 17.25 14.16
CA GLU A 83 2.89 16.52 13.92
C GLU A 83 2.11 16.88 12.64
N PRO A 84 1.82 18.16 12.30
CA PRO A 84 0.97 18.47 11.14
C PRO A 84 1.69 18.22 9.80
N THR A 85 2.93 18.69 9.68
CA THR A 85 3.71 18.66 8.44
C THR A 85 4.15 17.24 8.07
N LEU A 86 4.49 16.41 9.08
CA LEU A 86 4.77 14.99 8.86
C LEU A 86 3.54 14.28 8.29
N LEU A 87 2.34 14.54 8.82
CA LEU A 87 1.12 13.86 8.37
C LEU A 87 0.78 14.22 6.92
N TRP A 88 0.96 15.47 6.49
CA TRP A 88 0.71 15.84 5.09
C TRP A 88 1.69 15.18 4.13
N GLY A 89 3.00 15.27 4.40
CA GLY A 89 4.03 14.70 3.53
C GLY A 89 3.95 13.17 3.46
N LEU A 90 3.68 12.52 4.60
CA LEU A 90 3.45 11.07 4.64
C LEU A 90 2.14 10.69 3.93
N SER A 91 1.05 11.46 4.08
CA SER A 91 -0.21 11.20 3.34
C SER A 91 -0.01 11.31 1.82
N PHE A 92 0.76 12.30 1.35
CA PHE A 92 1.15 12.42 -0.05
C PHE A 92 1.94 11.17 -0.51
N ALA A 93 2.97 10.77 0.23
CA ALA A 93 3.77 9.60 -0.09
C ALA A 93 2.91 8.32 -0.13
N MET A 94 1.98 8.14 0.80
CA MET A 94 1.04 7.01 0.79
C MET A 94 0.12 7.02 -0.44
N GLY A 95 -0.36 8.19 -0.87
CA GLY A 95 -1.15 8.34 -2.09
C GLY A 95 -0.36 7.95 -3.34
N LEU A 96 0.89 8.41 -3.42
CA LEU A 96 1.83 8.11 -4.49
C LEU A 96 2.14 6.61 -4.56
N GLN A 97 2.47 6.00 -3.42
CA GLN A 97 2.75 4.57 -3.28
C GLN A 97 1.56 3.71 -3.68
N ASN A 98 0.35 4.08 -3.24
CA ASN A 98 -0.87 3.35 -3.59
C ASN A 98 -1.14 3.37 -5.10
N ALA A 99 -0.99 4.53 -5.76
CA ALA A 99 -1.15 4.61 -7.21
C ALA A 99 -0.08 3.83 -7.96
N LEU A 100 1.18 3.87 -7.48
CA LEU A 100 2.29 3.10 -8.04
C LEU A 100 2.04 1.59 -7.94
N VAL A 101 1.70 1.08 -6.75
CA VAL A 101 1.43 -0.36 -6.54
C VAL A 101 0.19 -0.82 -7.30
N THR A 102 -0.85 0.02 -7.38
CA THR A 102 -2.05 -0.28 -8.18
C THR A 102 -1.68 -0.47 -9.65
N ARG A 103 -0.81 0.39 -10.20
CA ARG A 103 -0.34 0.27 -11.58
C ARG A 103 0.52 -0.98 -11.79
N LEU A 104 1.47 -1.23 -10.89
CA LEU A 104 2.37 -2.38 -10.94
C LEU A 104 1.61 -3.72 -10.89
N SER A 105 0.57 -3.79 -10.05
CA SER A 105 -0.22 -5.00 -9.87
C SER A 105 -1.35 -5.18 -10.89
N GLY A 106 -1.52 -4.27 -11.86
CA GLY A 106 -2.64 -4.35 -12.80
C GLY A 106 -4.01 -4.16 -12.12
N ALA A 107 -4.08 -3.23 -11.16
CA ALA A 107 -5.24 -2.94 -10.31
C ALA A 107 -5.66 -4.04 -9.32
N VAL A 108 -4.84 -5.08 -9.14
CA VAL A 108 -5.11 -6.18 -8.22
C VAL A 108 -4.85 -5.79 -6.76
N VAL A 109 -3.84 -4.95 -6.48
CA VAL A 109 -3.39 -4.65 -5.11
C VAL A 109 -3.51 -3.15 -4.80
N ARG A 110 -4.10 -2.84 -3.64
CA ARG A 110 -4.08 -1.51 -3.01
C ARG A 110 -3.62 -1.64 -1.56
N THR A 111 -2.43 -1.15 -1.24
CA THR A 111 -1.72 -1.45 0.02
C THR A 111 -2.40 -0.94 1.28
N THR A 112 -3.08 0.21 1.23
CA THR A 112 -3.76 0.78 2.41
C THR A 112 -5.21 0.35 2.57
N HIS A 113 -5.75 -0.42 1.62
CA HIS A 113 -7.13 -0.90 1.67
C HIS A 113 -7.23 -2.15 2.54
N VAL A 114 -6.73 -2.07 3.78
CA VAL A 114 -6.68 -3.21 4.71
C VAL A 114 -8.08 -3.77 4.99
N THR A 115 -9.09 -2.93 5.09
CA THR A 115 -10.50 -3.37 5.22
C THR A 115 -10.93 -4.28 4.06
N GLY A 116 -10.55 -3.93 2.83
CA GLY A 116 -10.80 -4.77 1.66
C GLY A 116 -10.04 -6.09 1.75
N ILE A 117 -8.74 -6.03 2.08
CA ILE A 117 -7.88 -7.22 2.23
C ILE A 117 -8.46 -8.19 3.26
N VAL A 118 -8.87 -7.71 4.43
CA VAL A 118 -9.47 -8.54 5.50
C VAL A 118 -10.79 -9.16 5.04
N THR A 119 -11.62 -8.39 4.32
CA THR A 119 -12.90 -8.90 3.76
C THR A 119 -12.64 -10.01 2.73
N ASP A 120 -11.67 -9.80 1.85
CA ASP A 120 -11.30 -10.76 0.80
C ASP A 120 -10.72 -12.05 1.39
N ILE A 121 -9.91 -11.96 2.46
CA ILE A 121 -9.45 -13.13 3.21
C ILE A 121 -10.65 -13.92 3.73
N GLY A 122 -11.61 -13.27 4.38
CA GLY A 122 -12.81 -13.92 4.90
C GLY A 122 -13.60 -14.67 3.82
N ILE A 123 -13.85 -14.02 2.67
CA ILE A 123 -14.55 -14.61 1.54
C ILE A 123 -13.78 -15.81 0.97
N GLN A 124 -12.46 -15.70 0.81
CA GLN A 124 -11.65 -16.76 0.23
C GLN A 124 -11.54 -17.98 1.15
N LEU A 125 -11.43 -17.77 2.46
CA LEU A 125 -11.45 -18.85 3.45
C LEU A 125 -12.75 -19.65 3.37
N VAL A 126 -13.91 -18.99 3.24
CA VAL A 126 -15.20 -19.68 3.07
C VAL A 126 -15.22 -20.52 1.79
N LYS A 127 -14.79 -19.96 0.65
CA LYS A 127 -14.73 -20.70 -0.62
C LYS A 127 -13.82 -21.92 -0.55
N MET A 128 -12.69 -21.81 0.15
CA MET A 128 -11.77 -22.93 0.36
C MET A 128 -12.41 -24.02 1.23
N MET A 129 -13.13 -23.64 2.29
CA MET A 129 -13.88 -24.59 3.12
C MET A 129 -14.98 -25.30 2.34
N GLU A 130 -15.73 -24.58 1.49
CA GLU A 130 -16.76 -25.15 0.62
C GLU A 130 -16.16 -26.16 -0.36
N TRP A 131 -15.06 -25.79 -1.03
CA TRP A 131 -14.35 -26.66 -1.95
C TRP A 131 -13.86 -27.95 -1.27
N VAL A 132 -13.34 -27.88 -0.04
CA VAL A 132 -12.97 -29.08 0.74
C VAL A 132 -14.21 -29.93 1.08
N ARG A 133 -15.29 -29.28 1.53
CA ARG A 133 -16.54 -29.94 1.94
C ARG A 133 -17.22 -30.69 0.79
N GLU A 134 -17.19 -30.14 -0.41
CA GLU A 134 -17.69 -30.82 -1.62
C GLU A 134 -16.92 -32.11 -1.92
N GLY A 135 -15.60 -32.11 -1.72
CA GLY A 135 -14.79 -33.32 -1.86
C GLY A 135 -15.21 -34.42 -0.88
N ALA A 136 -15.50 -34.03 0.36
CA ALA A 136 -15.99 -34.94 1.39
C ALA A 136 -17.38 -35.52 1.06
N ARG A 137 -18.28 -34.69 0.49
CA ARG A 137 -19.63 -35.11 0.11
C ARG A 137 -19.65 -36.04 -1.11
N GLY A 138 -18.79 -35.79 -2.10
CA GLY A 138 -18.77 -36.56 -3.35
C GLY A 138 -17.98 -37.87 -3.28
N HIS A 139 -16.88 -37.91 -2.52
CA HIS A 139 -15.94 -39.05 -2.53
C HIS A 139 -15.51 -39.47 -1.11
N GLY A 140 -16.28 -39.12 -0.09
CA GLY A 140 -16.03 -39.51 1.31
C GLY A 140 -14.69 -39.01 1.85
N LEU A 141 -14.09 -39.78 2.76
CA LEU A 141 -12.79 -39.45 3.38
C LEU A 141 -11.64 -39.37 2.36
N GLY A 142 -11.69 -40.15 1.27
CA GLY A 142 -10.70 -40.11 0.19
C GLY A 142 -10.75 -38.79 -0.59
N GLY A 143 -11.96 -38.30 -0.90
CA GLY A 143 -12.17 -37.00 -1.53
C GLY A 143 -11.73 -35.81 -0.68
N LEU A 144 -12.03 -35.87 0.62
CA LEU A 144 -11.55 -34.89 1.59
C LEU A 144 -10.02 -34.84 1.61
N ALA A 145 -9.35 -35.98 1.77
CA ALA A 145 -7.89 -36.05 1.85
C ALA A 145 -7.21 -35.60 0.55
N TRP A 146 -7.78 -35.96 -0.61
CA TRP A 146 -7.26 -35.52 -1.91
C TRP A 146 -7.39 -34.01 -2.10
N ARG A 147 -8.55 -33.43 -1.80
CA ARG A 147 -8.77 -31.98 -1.92
C ARG A 147 -7.90 -31.22 -0.93
N LEU A 148 -7.84 -31.62 0.33
CA LEU A 148 -6.94 -31.00 1.32
C LEU A 148 -5.48 -30.97 0.87
N ARG A 149 -4.97 -32.05 0.25
CA ARG A 149 -3.60 -32.09 -0.29
C ARG A 149 -3.38 -31.14 -1.48
N ARG A 150 -4.41 -30.91 -2.30
CA ARG A 150 -4.34 -30.04 -3.49
C ARG A 150 -4.76 -28.60 -3.25
N LEU A 151 -5.17 -28.27 -2.03
CA LEU A 151 -5.66 -26.95 -1.65
C LEU A 151 -4.63 -25.84 -1.96
N HIS A 152 -3.34 -26.15 -1.89
CA HIS A 152 -2.26 -25.21 -2.24
C HIS A 152 -2.16 -24.89 -3.74
N GLN A 153 -2.78 -25.70 -4.61
CA GLN A 153 -2.80 -25.51 -6.07
C GLN A 153 -4.02 -24.69 -6.53
N GLU A 154 -5.00 -24.49 -5.65
CA GLU A 154 -6.20 -23.72 -5.95
C GLU A 154 -5.89 -22.22 -6.03
N GLU A 155 -6.55 -21.55 -6.96
CA GLU A 155 -6.35 -20.12 -7.20
C GLU A 155 -6.69 -19.28 -5.96
N GLN A 156 -7.71 -19.72 -5.20
CA GLN A 156 -8.13 -19.09 -3.96
C GLN A 156 -6.99 -19.06 -2.94
N PHE A 157 -6.21 -20.15 -2.82
CA PHE A 157 -5.09 -20.22 -1.89
C PHE A 157 -3.98 -19.23 -2.28
N ALA A 158 -3.66 -19.13 -3.57
CA ALA A 158 -2.69 -18.15 -4.07
C ALA A 158 -3.13 -16.71 -3.77
N ARG A 159 -4.41 -16.39 -4.01
CA ARG A 159 -5.01 -15.10 -3.66
C ARG A 159 -4.99 -14.86 -2.15
N THR A 160 -5.33 -15.85 -1.33
CA THR A 160 -5.34 -15.71 0.14
C THR A 160 -3.95 -15.47 0.67
N ARG A 161 -2.96 -16.21 0.15
CA ARG A 161 -1.55 -16.02 0.49
C ARG A 161 -1.07 -14.61 0.16
N LEU A 162 -1.47 -14.05 -0.98
CA LEU A 162 -1.15 -12.66 -1.33
C LEU A 162 -1.77 -11.67 -0.34
N HIS A 163 -3.07 -11.80 -0.03
CA HIS A 163 -3.77 -10.90 0.88
C HIS A 163 -3.23 -10.99 2.32
N VAL A 164 -2.96 -12.19 2.82
CA VAL A 164 -2.33 -12.42 4.13
C VAL A 164 -0.91 -11.84 4.15
N GLY A 165 -0.13 -12.03 3.08
CA GLY A 165 1.19 -11.42 2.92
C GLY A 165 1.14 -9.90 2.98
N LEU A 166 0.19 -9.27 2.30
CA LEU A 166 0.00 -7.82 2.33
C LEU A 166 -0.43 -7.32 3.72
N ALA A 167 -1.38 -8.01 4.36
CA ALA A 167 -1.84 -7.65 5.71
C ALA A 167 -0.71 -7.75 6.75
N THR A 168 0.09 -8.83 6.69
CA THR A 168 1.24 -9.03 7.57
C THR A 168 2.35 -8.01 7.31
N ALA A 169 2.68 -7.73 6.05
CA ALA A 169 3.65 -6.69 5.70
C ALA A 169 3.21 -5.30 6.18
N PHE A 170 1.92 -4.95 6.04
CA PHE A 170 1.36 -3.71 6.56
C PHE A 170 1.47 -3.64 8.08
N LEU A 171 1.09 -4.71 8.80
CA LEU A 171 1.18 -4.77 10.26
C LEU A 171 2.64 -4.63 10.74
N LEU A 172 3.58 -5.33 10.10
CA LEU A 172 5.01 -5.21 10.40
C LEU A 172 5.52 -3.80 10.11
N GLY A 173 5.14 -3.19 8.99
CA GLY A 173 5.51 -1.81 8.66
C GLY A 173 4.99 -0.79 9.68
N CYS A 174 3.70 -0.88 10.05
CA CYS A 174 3.09 0.03 11.02
C CYS A 174 3.54 -0.21 12.47
N THR A 175 4.21 -1.33 12.77
CA THR A 175 4.81 -1.59 14.09
C THR A 175 6.30 -1.23 14.10
N LEU A 176 7.08 -1.77 13.17
CA LEU A 176 8.52 -1.54 13.07
C LEU A 176 8.87 -0.09 12.72
N GLY A 177 8.06 0.58 11.89
CA GLY A 177 8.28 1.97 11.48
C GLY A 177 8.29 2.93 12.67
N PRO A 178 7.19 3.02 13.45
CA PRO A 178 7.15 3.84 14.67
C PRO A 178 8.20 3.42 15.70
N LEU A 179 8.44 2.12 15.90
CA LEU A 179 9.50 1.64 16.80
C LEU A 179 10.87 2.19 16.39
N CYS A 180 11.22 2.11 15.10
CA CYS A 180 12.47 2.67 14.60
C CYS A 180 12.50 4.20 14.78
N PHE A 181 11.39 4.89 14.54
CA PHE A 181 11.32 6.34 14.71
C PHE A 181 11.46 6.77 16.18
N ILE A 182 10.90 6.01 17.12
CA ILE A 182 11.03 6.29 18.56
C ILE A 182 12.48 6.10 19.03
N HIS A 183 13.17 5.06 18.55
CA HIS A 183 14.54 4.75 18.96
C HIS A 183 15.63 5.55 18.22
N PHE A 184 15.42 5.87 16.94
CA PHE A 184 16.42 6.49 16.06
C PHE A 184 16.01 7.85 15.50
N GLY A 185 14.81 8.36 15.84
CA GLY A 185 14.30 9.65 15.38
C GLY A 185 14.16 9.74 13.86
N ALA A 186 14.46 10.93 13.33
CA ALA A 186 14.39 11.21 11.88
C ALA A 186 15.31 10.32 11.03
N VAL A 187 16.39 9.76 11.60
CA VAL A 187 17.30 8.85 10.89
C VAL A 187 16.56 7.59 10.42
N ALA A 188 15.50 7.17 11.12
CA ALA A 188 14.68 6.04 10.71
C ALA A 188 14.06 6.21 9.30
N MET A 189 13.85 7.46 8.84
CA MET A 189 13.33 7.74 7.49
C MET A 189 14.36 7.46 6.39
N THR A 190 15.64 7.26 6.71
CA THR A 190 16.65 6.87 5.72
C THR A 190 16.43 5.45 5.19
N LEU A 191 15.88 4.55 6.01
CA LEU A 191 15.63 3.16 5.64
C LEU A 191 14.67 3.02 4.44
N PRO A 192 13.44 3.59 4.45
CA PRO A 192 12.58 3.54 3.28
C PRO A 192 13.18 4.28 2.07
N CYS A 193 13.94 5.36 2.27
CA CYS A 193 14.64 6.03 1.17
C CYS A 193 15.66 5.12 0.49
N VAL A 194 16.51 4.40 1.24
CA VAL A 194 17.48 3.45 0.68
C VAL A 194 16.77 2.34 -0.09
N LEU A 195 15.66 1.82 0.44
CA LEU A 195 14.85 0.81 -0.24
C LEU A 195 14.29 1.34 -1.57
N LEU A 196 13.76 2.57 -1.59
CA LEU A 196 13.23 3.20 -2.81
C LEU A 196 14.34 3.43 -3.85
N ILE A 197 15.53 3.85 -3.44
CA ILE A 197 16.67 4.01 -4.34
C ILE A 197 17.12 2.67 -4.90
N LEU A 198 17.13 1.60 -4.09
CA LEU A 198 17.40 0.25 -4.59
C LEU A 198 16.36 -0.17 -5.65
N LEU A 199 15.07 0.11 -5.43
CA LEU A 199 14.01 -0.16 -6.41
C LEU A 199 14.20 0.64 -7.69
N VAL A 200 14.66 1.89 -7.61
CA VAL A 200 15.02 2.70 -8.79
C VAL A 200 16.15 2.03 -9.59
N VAL A 201 17.20 1.58 -8.92
CA VAL A 201 18.32 0.88 -9.58
C VAL A 201 17.82 -0.40 -10.26
N LEU A 202 16.94 -1.16 -9.61
CA LEU A 202 16.34 -2.37 -10.19
C LEU A 202 15.43 -2.06 -11.40
N ASP A 203 14.61 -1.01 -11.34
CA ASP A 203 13.73 -0.58 -12.44
C ASP A 203 14.51 -0.07 -13.67
N LEU A 204 15.71 0.47 -13.46
CA LEU A 204 16.65 0.86 -14.52
C LEU A 204 17.48 -0.31 -15.06
N SER A 205 17.65 -1.37 -14.26
CA SER A 205 18.47 -2.53 -14.62
C SER A 205 17.89 -3.32 -15.81
N PRO A 206 18.70 -4.15 -16.49
CA PRO A 206 18.22 -5.02 -17.57
C PRO A 206 17.10 -5.97 -17.14
N ALA A 207 17.07 -6.37 -15.86
CA ALA A 207 16.02 -7.21 -15.29
C ALA A 207 14.65 -6.51 -15.28
N GLY A 208 14.62 -5.18 -15.12
CA GLY A 208 13.40 -4.38 -15.21
C GLY A 208 12.76 -4.36 -16.61
N ALA A 209 13.55 -4.64 -17.66
CA ALA A 209 13.03 -4.75 -19.04
C ALA A 209 12.33 -6.08 -19.35
N ALA A 210 12.45 -7.08 -18.46
CA ALA A 210 11.95 -8.44 -18.69
C ALA A 210 10.52 -8.68 -18.19
N VAL A 211 9.93 -7.72 -17.46
CA VAL A 211 8.54 -7.85 -16.97
C VAL A 211 7.57 -7.62 -18.15
N PRO A 212 6.77 -8.63 -18.56
CA PRO A 212 5.88 -8.50 -19.69
C PRO A 212 4.81 -7.42 -19.46
N LEU A 213 4.44 -6.73 -20.54
CA LEU A 213 3.30 -5.81 -20.55
C LEU A 213 2.03 -6.58 -20.16
N ALA A 214 1.30 -6.10 -19.16
CA ALA A 214 -0.11 -6.49 -19.03
C ALA A 214 -0.84 -5.99 -20.29
N PRO A 215 -1.57 -6.88 -21.02
CA PRO A 215 -2.26 -6.48 -22.23
C PRO A 215 -3.40 -5.51 -21.90
N GLY A 216 -3.34 -4.31 -22.49
CA GLY A 216 -4.48 -3.40 -22.64
C GLY A 216 -4.96 -2.67 -21.37
N THR A 217 -4.54 -1.41 -21.23
CA THR A 217 -5.40 -0.33 -20.69
C THR A 217 -5.22 0.90 -21.56
#